data_AF-Q185H0-F1
#
_entry.id   AF-Q185H0-F1
#
_cell.length_a   1.000
_cell.length_b   1.000
_cell.length_c   1.000
_cell.angle_alpha   90.00
_cell.angle_beta   90.00
_cell.angle_gamma   90.00
#
_symmetry.space_group_name_H-M   'P 1'
#
loop_
_entity.id
_entity.type
_entity.pdbx_description
1 polymer ?
#
loop_
_entity_poly.entity_id
_entity_poly.type
_entity_poly.pdbx_seq_one_letter_code
_entity_poly.pdbx_strand_id
1 'polypeptide(L)'
;MLKELLDDAGFDNKSKLLTAKTLYKKAEIDLPIEINEEEHYFDTKQIASKLKIYSKSNKPAQMAVCEIIKKIDLEDGEVKGVWEINGSWTGTVNKYTKSVIDKVRTWIEENNRPTKIAGEKKNYYVFYKIE
;
A
#
# COMPACT_ATOMS: atom_id res chain seq x y z
N MET A 1 -19.23 8.64 -22.88
CA MET A 1 -19.88 8.71 -21.55
C MET A 1 -19.09 8.03 -20.43
N LEU A 2 -19.03 6.69 -20.29
CA LEU A 2 -18.28 6.08 -19.16
C LEU A 2 -16.78 6.35 -19.21
N LYS A 3 -16.16 6.21 -20.39
CA LYS A 3 -14.74 6.51 -20.59
C LYS A 3 -14.40 7.95 -20.20
N GLU A 4 -15.18 8.91 -20.71
CA GLU A 4 -15.01 10.35 -20.43
C GLU A 4 -15.20 10.66 -18.94
N LEU A 5 -16.22 10.08 -18.29
CA LEU A 5 -16.44 10.27 -16.85
C LEU A 5 -15.27 9.75 -16.00
N LEU A 6 -14.66 8.62 -16.41
CA LEU A 6 -13.49 8.08 -15.74
C LEU A 6 -12.21 8.86 -16.06
N ASP A 7 -12.09 9.38 -17.29
CA ASP A 7 -11.00 10.28 -17.70
C ASP A 7 -11.05 11.58 -16.88
N ASP A 8 -12.22 12.20 -16.77
CA ASP A 8 -12.46 13.44 -16.01
C ASP A 8 -12.26 13.24 -14.50
N ALA A 9 -12.57 12.06 -13.97
CA ALA A 9 -12.32 11.68 -12.60
C ALA A 9 -10.84 11.30 -12.33
N GLY A 10 -9.97 11.38 -13.34
CA GLY A 10 -8.54 11.11 -13.21
C GLY A 10 -8.19 9.64 -13.00
N PHE A 11 -9.08 8.71 -13.36
CA PHE A 11 -8.79 7.28 -13.25
C PHE A 11 -7.70 6.88 -14.25
N ASP A 12 -6.77 6.04 -13.82
CA ASP A 12 -5.81 5.41 -14.72
C ASP A 12 -6.49 4.36 -15.60
N ASN A 13 -5.85 4.01 -16.73
CA ASN A 13 -6.42 3.10 -17.71
C ASN A 13 -6.70 1.69 -17.17
N LYS A 14 -6.00 1.22 -16.13
CA LYS A 14 -6.26 -0.09 -15.52
C LYS A 14 -7.45 -0.04 -14.58
N SER A 15 -7.60 1.01 -13.79
CA SER A 15 -8.80 1.21 -12.96
C SER A 15 -10.06 1.35 -13.82
N LYS A 16 -9.95 1.92 -15.03
CA LYS A 16 -11.02 1.91 -16.04
C LYS A 16 -11.39 0.50 -16.50
N LEU A 17 -10.40 -0.34 -16.79
CA LEU A 17 -10.61 -1.73 -17.21
C LEU A 17 -11.24 -2.59 -16.11
N LEU A 18 -10.83 -2.41 -14.85
CA LEU A 18 -11.42 -3.13 -13.71
C LEU A 18 -12.87 -2.70 -13.45
N THR A 19 -13.15 -1.40 -13.58
CA THR A 19 -14.51 -0.85 -13.49
C THR A 19 -15.40 -1.40 -14.61
N ALA A 20 -14.88 -1.45 -15.83
CA ALA A 20 -15.57 -2.07 -16.95
C ALA A 20 -15.88 -3.54 -16.64
N LYS A 21 -14.88 -4.35 -16.25
CA LYS A 21 -15.07 -5.76 -15.89
C LYS A 21 -16.15 -5.96 -14.83
N THR A 22 -16.17 -5.11 -13.80
CA THR A 22 -17.17 -5.14 -12.73
C THR A 22 -18.58 -4.82 -13.23
N LEU A 23 -18.73 -3.83 -14.12
CA LEU A 23 -20.01 -3.43 -14.71
C LEU A 23 -20.57 -4.54 -15.61
N TYR A 24 -19.75 -5.11 -16.48
CA TYR A 24 -20.19 -6.20 -17.37
C TYR A 24 -20.57 -7.47 -16.59
N LYS A 25 -19.83 -7.79 -15.52
CA LYS A 25 -20.20 -8.89 -14.61
C LYS A 25 -21.56 -8.67 -13.94
N LYS A 26 -21.91 -7.42 -13.58
CA LYS A 26 -23.25 -7.07 -13.06
C LYS A 26 -24.36 -7.20 -14.12
N ALA A 27 -24.01 -7.10 -15.39
CA ALA A 27 -24.90 -7.37 -16.52
C ALA A 27 -24.92 -8.85 -16.94
N GLU A 28 -24.32 -9.75 -16.15
CA GLU A 28 -24.19 -11.19 -16.45
C GLU A 28 -23.44 -11.48 -17.76
N ILE A 29 -22.68 -10.50 -18.26
CA ILE A 29 -21.82 -10.63 -19.43
C ILE A 29 -20.43 -10.96 -18.94
N ASP A 30 -20.01 -12.20 -19.19
CA ASP A 30 -18.65 -12.62 -18.91
C ASP A 30 -17.72 -12.11 -20.03
N LEU A 31 -16.70 -11.36 -19.63
CA LEU A 31 -15.73 -10.78 -20.53
C LEU A 31 -14.51 -11.70 -20.57
N PRO A 32 -14.13 -12.27 -21.72
CA PRO A 32 -12.97 -13.15 -21.86
C PRO A 32 -11.66 -12.36 -21.89
N ILE A 33 -11.52 -11.40 -20.97
CA ILE A 33 -10.30 -10.64 -20.75
C ILE A 33 -9.75 -10.98 -19.36
N GLU A 34 -8.64 -11.72 -19.35
CA GLU A 34 -7.75 -11.82 -18.20
C GLU A 34 -7.03 -10.49 -18.03
N ILE A 35 -7.60 -9.62 -17.21
CA ILE A 35 -6.84 -8.51 -16.64
C ILE A 35 -5.89 -9.16 -15.64
N ASN A 36 -4.62 -9.29 -16.00
CA ASN A 36 -3.57 -9.59 -15.03
C ASN A 36 -3.68 -8.53 -13.93
N GLU A 37 -4.14 -8.95 -12.76
CA GLU A 37 -4.02 -8.17 -11.54
C GLU A 37 -2.52 -8.08 -11.27
N GLU A 38 -1.85 -7.12 -11.90
CA GLU A 38 -0.49 -6.76 -11.49
C GLU A 38 -0.54 -6.58 -9.98
N GLU A 39 0.39 -7.25 -9.29
CA GLU A 39 0.56 -7.18 -7.84
C GLU A 39 0.18 -5.79 -7.35
N HIS A 40 -0.90 -5.71 -6.57
CA HIS A 40 -1.24 -4.46 -5.93
C HIS A 40 -0.05 -4.07 -5.05
N TYR A 41 0.72 -3.09 -5.51
CA TYR A 41 1.81 -2.56 -4.71
C TYR A 41 1.24 -1.54 -3.71
N PHE A 42 1.78 -1.58 -2.50
CA PHE A 42 1.36 -0.76 -1.38
C PHE A 42 2.45 0.22 -0.99
N ASP A 43 2.08 1.45 -0.62
CA ASP A 43 2.99 2.35 0.06
C ASP A 43 3.01 2.10 1.58
N THR A 44 4.00 2.64 2.28
CA THR A 44 4.15 2.44 3.75
C THR A 44 2.96 2.98 4.56
N LYS A 45 2.20 3.95 4.04
CA LYS A 45 1.00 4.49 4.69
C LYS A 45 -0.16 3.50 4.57
N GLN A 46 -0.32 2.86 3.42
CA GLN A 46 -1.30 1.80 3.18
C GLN A 46 -0.99 0.57 4.02
N ILE A 47 0.28 0.17 4.11
CA ILE A 47 0.73 -0.92 4.99
C ILE A 47 0.40 -0.61 6.45
N ALA A 48 0.77 0.58 6.94
CA ALA A 48 0.47 1.01 8.30
C ALA A 48 -1.04 0.98 8.60
N SER A 49 -1.87 1.41 7.63
CA SER A 49 -3.33 1.38 7.76
C SER A 49 -3.88 -0.05 7.83
N LYS A 50 -3.41 -0.95 6.95
CA LYS A 50 -3.82 -2.36 6.92
C LYS A 50 -3.44 -3.10 8.19
N LEU A 51 -2.27 -2.81 8.75
CA LEU A 51 -1.78 -3.38 10.00
C LEU A 51 -2.26 -2.62 11.24
N LYS A 52 -3.13 -1.61 11.06
CA LYS A 52 -3.72 -0.79 12.13
C LYS A 52 -2.69 -0.16 13.06
N ILE A 53 -1.56 0.30 12.50
CA ILE A 53 -0.44 0.94 13.21
C ILE A 53 -0.57 2.45 13.10
N TYR A 54 -0.80 3.13 14.22
CA TYR A 54 -1.05 4.56 14.27
C TYR A 54 -0.07 5.29 15.19
N SER A 55 0.23 6.53 14.85
CA SER A 55 1.00 7.45 15.71
C SER A 55 0.11 8.07 16.80
N LYS A 56 0.72 8.81 17.75
CA LYS A 56 0.01 9.60 18.77
C LYS A 56 -1.06 10.53 18.19
N SER A 57 -0.87 11.03 16.97
CA SER A 57 -1.84 11.90 16.27
C SER A 57 -2.93 11.14 15.54
N ASN A 58 -3.12 9.83 15.81
CA ASN A 58 -4.11 8.96 15.20
C ASN A 58 -3.99 8.84 13.65
N LYS A 59 -2.82 9.13 13.11
CA LYS A 59 -2.49 8.98 11.68
C LYS A 59 -1.69 7.70 11.45
N PRO A 60 -1.87 6.99 10.31
CA PRO A 60 -1.08 5.81 9.98
C PRO A 60 0.42 6.08 10.14
N ALA A 61 1.10 5.21 10.87
CA ALA A 61 2.49 5.40 11.26
C ALA A 61 3.47 5.00 10.13
N GLN A 62 3.35 5.65 8.96
CA GLN A 62 4.13 5.32 7.75
C GLN A 62 5.65 5.29 8.00
N MET A 63 6.16 6.20 8.83
CA MET A 63 7.59 6.27 9.14
C MET A 63 8.04 5.13 10.05
N ALA A 64 7.19 4.70 10.98
CA ALA A 64 7.51 3.54 11.82
C ALA A 64 7.56 2.27 10.96
N VAL A 65 6.62 2.11 10.03
CA VAL A 65 6.63 0.98 9.08
C VAL A 65 7.86 1.00 8.18
N CYS A 66 8.27 2.19 7.69
CA CYS A 66 9.52 2.33 6.93
C CYS A 66 10.73 1.79 7.71
N GLU A 67 10.84 2.13 9.00
CA GLU A 67 11.94 1.64 9.85
C GLU A 67 11.84 0.14 10.18
N ILE A 68 10.63 -0.44 10.17
CA ILE A 68 10.46 -1.90 10.29
C ILE A 68 10.90 -2.59 9.00
N ILE A 69 10.52 -2.05 7.84
CA ILE A 69 10.89 -2.60 6.53
C ILE A 69 12.41 -2.65 6.36
N LYS A 70 13.14 -1.67 6.89
CA LYS A 70 14.62 -1.68 6.91
C LYS A 70 15.24 -2.79 7.78
N LYS A 71 14.48 -3.42 8.67
CA LYS A 71 14.94 -4.45 9.62
C LYS A 71 14.54 -5.87 9.21
N ILE A 72 13.74 -6.01 8.15
CA ILE A 72 13.33 -7.29 7.59
C ILE A 72 14.06 -7.51 6.28
N ASP A 73 14.36 -8.76 5.97
CA ASP A 73 14.96 -9.13 4.69
C ASP A 73 13.89 -9.16 3.60
N LEU A 74 14.09 -8.33 2.58
CA LEU A 74 13.26 -8.29 1.38
C LEU A 74 13.94 -9.06 0.24
N GLU A 75 13.14 -9.81 -0.50
CA GLU A 75 13.55 -10.51 -1.71
C GLU A 75 13.45 -9.58 -2.93
N ASP A 76 14.21 -9.91 -3.97
CA ASP A 76 14.17 -9.20 -5.24
C ASP A 76 12.75 -9.29 -5.84
N GLY A 77 12.18 -8.13 -6.17
CA GLY A 77 10.80 -8.02 -6.69
C GLY A 77 9.75 -7.66 -5.63
N GLU A 78 10.06 -7.74 -4.33
CA GLU A 78 9.13 -7.31 -3.27
C GLU A 78 9.01 -5.79 -3.14
N VAL A 79 9.98 -5.06 -3.69
CA VAL A 79 10.00 -3.60 -3.74
C VAL A 79 10.14 -3.10 -5.17
N LYS A 80 9.32 -2.11 -5.51
CA LYS A 80 9.33 -1.44 -6.81
C LYS A 80 9.44 0.06 -6.60
N GLY A 81 10.50 0.66 -7.12
CA GLY A 81 10.62 2.11 -7.20
C GLY A 81 9.72 2.64 -8.31
N VAL A 82 8.71 3.44 -7.96
CA VAL A 82 7.78 4.06 -8.89
C VAL A 82 8.00 5.56 -8.91
N TRP A 83 8.17 6.15 -10.08
CA TRP A 83 8.25 7.60 -10.23
C TRP A 83 6.86 8.21 -10.05
N GLU A 84 6.70 9.11 -9.08
CA GLU A 84 5.42 9.76 -8.76
C GLU A 84 5.55 11.29 -8.77
N ILE A 85 4.45 11.95 -9.14
CA ILE A 85 4.26 13.40 -9.06
C ILE A 85 3.10 13.64 -8.09
N ASN A 86 3.34 14.39 -7.03
CA ASN A 86 2.34 14.75 -6.04
C ASN A 86 2.41 16.25 -5.74
N GLY A 87 1.53 17.03 -6.39
CA GLY A 87 1.57 18.48 -6.36
C GLY A 87 2.86 19.02 -6.98
N SER A 88 3.58 19.88 -6.25
CA SER A 88 4.89 20.39 -6.67
C SER A 88 6.05 19.42 -6.40
N TRP A 89 5.80 18.29 -5.73
CA TRP A 89 6.82 17.30 -5.42
C TRP A 89 6.87 16.22 -6.50
N THR A 90 8.07 15.89 -6.95
CA THR A 90 8.34 14.80 -7.90
C THR A 90 9.46 13.93 -7.37
N GLY A 91 9.30 12.61 -7.40
CA GLY A 91 10.36 11.71 -7.00
C GLY A 91 9.98 10.24 -7.07
N THR A 92 10.97 9.39 -6.84
CA THR A 92 10.76 7.94 -6.76
C THR A 92 10.23 7.57 -5.38
N VAL A 93 9.11 6.84 -5.36
CA VAL A 93 8.48 6.28 -4.16
C VAL A 93 8.58 4.76 -4.23
N ASN A 94 9.04 4.13 -3.16
CA ASN A 94 9.02 2.67 -3.04
C ASN A 94 7.59 2.18 -2.80
N LYS A 95 7.18 1.19 -3.59
CA LYS A 95 5.95 0.45 -3.42
C LYS A 95 6.29 -1.02 -3.15
N TYR A 96 5.46 -1.69 -2.37
CA TYR A 96 5.76 -3.00 -1.80
C TYR A 96 4.69 -4.02 -2.14
N THR A 97 5.06 -5.27 -2.38
CA THR A 97 4.09 -6.33 -2.60
C THR A 97 3.32 -6.68 -1.32
N LYS A 98 2.28 -7.51 -1.46
CA LYS A 98 1.53 -8.01 -0.31
C LYS A 98 2.40 -8.83 0.66
N SER A 99 3.40 -9.55 0.15
CA SER A 99 4.35 -10.34 0.96
C SER A 99 5.02 -9.48 2.05
N VAL A 100 5.40 -8.25 1.70
CA VAL A 100 6.01 -7.30 2.65
C VAL A 100 5.05 -6.96 3.81
N ILE A 101 3.74 -6.90 3.57
CA ILE A 101 2.75 -6.65 4.63
C ILE A 101 2.78 -7.79 5.65
N ASP A 102 2.84 -9.02 5.16
CA ASP A 102 2.86 -10.20 6.02
C ASP A 102 4.19 -10.31 6.77
N LYS A 103 5.34 -10.00 6.13
CA LYS A 103 6.65 -9.90 6.81
C LYS A 103 6.66 -8.83 7.91
N VAL A 104 6.11 -7.64 7.64
CA VAL A 104 6.00 -6.57 8.66
C VAL A 104 5.10 -7.02 9.81
N ARG A 105 3.99 -7.73 9.53
CA ARG A 105 3.13 -8.31 10.58
C ARG A 105 3.91 -9.30 11.44
N THR A 106 4.60 -10.26 10.83
CA THR A 106 5.40 -11.27 11.54
C THR A 106 6.44 -10.60 12.44
N TRP A 107 7.19 -9.62 11.92
CA TRP A 107 8.16 -8.88 12.71
C TRP A 107 7.53 -8.21 13.94
N ILE A 108 6.33 -7.61 13.79
CA ILE A 108 5.60 -6.99 14.90
C ILE A 108 5.23 -8.02 15.98
N GLU A 109 4.76 -9.20 15.60
CA GLU A 109 4.41 -10.28 16.53
C GLU A 109 5.65 -10.80 17.27
N GLU A 110 6.73 -11.10 16.53
CA GLU A 110 7.99 -11.60 17.10
C GLU A 110 8.64 -10.62 18.07
N ASN A 111 8.45 -9.32 17.85
CA ASN A 111 8.96 -8.26 18.72
C ASN A 111 7.96 -7.87 19.84
N ASN A 112 6.92 -8.68 20.10
CA ASN A 112 5.90 -8.46 21.14
C ASN A 112 5.13 -7.14 20.98
N ARG A 113 4.77 -6.76 19.75
CA ARG A 113 4.04 -5.52 19.40
C ARG A 113 4.66 -4.28 20.04
N PRO A 114 5.90 -3.91 19.67
CA PRO A 114 6.62 -2.83 20.32
C PRO A 114 5.92 -1.47 20.08
N THR A 115 5.58 -0.77 21.16
CA THR A 115 4.98 0.59 21.08
C THR A 115 6.00 1.67 20.75
N LYS A 116 7.29 1.32 20.70
CA LYS A 116 8.41 2.19 20.35
C LYS A 116 9.26 1.51 19.29
N ILE A 117 9.22 2.03 18.06
CA ILE A 117 10.07 1.60 16.96
C ILE A 117 11.29 2.50 16.90
N ALA A 118 12.47 1.94 17.13
CA ALA A 118 13.73 2.65 16.95
C ALA A 118 14.01 2.87 15.46
N GLY A 119 14.16 4.12 15.05
CA GLY A 119 14.70 4.47 13.74
C GLY A 119 16.08 5.10 13.85
N GLU A 120 16.75 5.28 12.71
CA GLU A 120 18.14 5.78 12.66
C GLU A 120 18.34 7.13 13.36
N LYS A 121 17.41 8.08 13.17
CA LYS A 121 17.53 9.46 13.69
C LYS A 121 16.67 9.71 14.94
N LYS A 122 15.58 8.96 15.09
CA LYS A 122 14.63 9.15 16.20
C LYS A 122 13.78 7.90 16.42
N ASN A 123 13.17 7.84 17.60
CA ASN A 123 12.21 6.81 17.95
C ASN A 123 10.80 7.22 17.52
N TYR A 124 10.06 6.26 16.97
CA TYR A 124 8.66 6.41 16.57
C TYR A 124 7.76 5.68 17.56
N TYR A 125 6.87 6.43 18.20
CA TYR A 125 5.88 5.85 19.12
C TYR A 125 4.62 5.48 18.34
N VAL A 126 4.18 4.23 18.49
CA VAL A 126 3.04 3.65 17.77
C VAL A 126 2.04 2.99 18.72
N PHE A 127 0.81 2.93 18.26
CA PHE A 127 -0.30 2.23 18.90
C PHE A 127 -0.95 1.31 17.87
N TYR A 128 -1.29 0.11 18.33
CA TYR A 128 -1.99 -0.88 17.53
C TYR A 128 -3.46 -0.82 17.90
N LYS A 129 -4.33 -0.64 16.90
CA LYS A 129 -5.77 -0.77 17.14
C LYS A 129 -6.16 -2.22 16.96
N ILE A 130 -6.44 -2.89 18.07
CA ILE A 130 -7.00 -4.24 18.09
C ILE A 130 -8.52 -4.10 17.92
N GLU A 131 -9.12 -5.00 17.15
CA GLU A 131 -10.57 -5.10 16.96
C GLU A 131 -11.21 -5.89 18.11
#